data_AF-A0A146K0X5-F1
#
_entry.id   AF-A0A146K0X5-F1
#
_cell.length_a   1.000
_cell.length_b   1.000
_cell.length_c   1.000
_cell.angle_alpha   90.00
_cell.angle_beta   90.00
_cell.angle_gamma   90.00
#
_symmetry.space_group_name_H-M   'P 1'
#
loop_
_entity.id
_entity.type
_entity.pdbx_description
1 polymer ?
#
loop_
_entity_poly.entity_id
_entity_poly.type
_entity_poly.pdbx_seq_one_letter_code
_entity_poly.pdbx_strand_id
1 'polypeptide(L)'
;CGITQQNSLLKCKTCNQTLCNTQLTPKDKSCVLQHFDENMMHKFEFRLISGKLVTIECLSCKSSNLYDLSICKFGDKITLICRKCAVEKLQNKQFTQHDFIVSSSINDIFVPSTSQLNEAELEFHFVS
;
A
#
# COMPACT_ATOMS: atom_id res chain seq x y z
N CYS A 1 6.16 -17.76 -8.30
CA CYS A 1 7.52 -17.20 -8.23
C CYS A 1 8.45 -17.94 -7.25
N GLY A 2 7.96 -18.65 -6.22
CA GLY A 2 8.82 -19.41 -5.28
C GLY A 2 9.42 -18.60 -4.13
N ILE A 3 9.12 -17.30 -4.05
CA ILE A 3 9.56 -16.41 -2.96
C ILE A 3 8.73 -16.67 -1.70
N THR A 4 9.39 -16.83 -0.57
CA THR A 4 8.78 -17.16 0.74
C THR A 4 9.10 -16.16 1.85
N GLN A 5 9.87 -15.11 1.55
CA GLN A 5 10.23 -14.07 2.52
C GLN A 5 8.98 -13.30 2.96
N GLN A 6 8.63 -13.37 4.25
CA GLN A 6 7.36 -12.84 4.77
C GLN A 6 7.13 -11.36 4.44
N ASN A 7 8.19 -10.53 4.48
CA ASN A 7 8.12 -9.09 4.22
C ASN A 7 7.85 -8.75 2.74
N SER A 8 7.84 -9.76 1.86
CA SER A 8 7.58 -9.62 0.43
C SER A 8 6.29 -10.33 0.01
N LEU A 9 5.45 -10.76 0.95
CA LEU A 9 4.21 -11.49 0.66
C LEU A 9 2.98 -10.67 1.02
N LEU A 10 2.01 -10.64 0.10
CA LEU A 10 0.68 -10.09 0.32
C LEU A 10 -0.37 -11.18 0.15
N LYS A 11 -1.48 -11.04 0.85
CA LYS A 11 -2.64 -11.93 0.75
C LYS A 11 -3.77 -11.22 0.03
N CYS A 12 -4.22 -11.77 -1.09
CA CYS A 12 -5.46 -11.31 -1.71
C CYS A 12 -6.65 -11.84 -0.89
N LYS A 13 -7.49 -10.94 -0.37
CA LYS A 13 -8.68 -11.33 0.42
C LYS A 13 -9.77 -11.97 -0.43
N THR A 14 -9.77 -11.71 -1.74
CA THR A 14 -10.80 -12.22 -2.65
C THR A 14 -10.62 -13.71 -2.92
N CYS A 15 -9.42 -14.12 -3.33
CA CYS A 15 -9.11 -15.50 -3.72
C CYS A 15 -8.30 -16.25 -2.65
N ASN A 16 -7.98 -15.59 -1.53
CA ASN A 16 -7.19 -16.12 -0.42
C ASN A 16 -5.75 -16.54 -0.81
N GLN A 17 -5.27 -16.15 -2.00
CA GLN A 17 -3.92 -16.46 -2.48
C GLN A 17 -2.87 -15.55 -1.84
N THR A 18 -1.69 -16.12 -1.58
CA THR A 18 -0.50 -15.38 -1.15
C THR A 18 0.40 -15.14 -2.35
N LEU A 19 0.77 -13.88 -2.55
CA LEU A 19 1.41 -13.38 -3.76
C LEU A 19 2.70 -12.65 -3.37
N CYS A 20 3.77 -12.89 -4.12
CA CYS A 20 5.03 -12.21 -3.91
C CYS A 20 5.00 -10.81 -4.55
N ASN A 21 5.59 -9.87 -3.84
CA ASN A 21 5.70 -8.49 -4.22
C ASN A 21 7.11 -8.12 -4.65
N THR A 22 7.71 -9.01 -5.43
CA THR A 22 9.07 -8.85 -5.94
C THR A 22 9.01 -8.93 -7.45
N GLN A 23 9.66 -7.99 -8.12
CA GLN A 23 9.92 -8.09 -9.55
C GLN A 23 11.10 -9.04 -9.76
N LEU A 24 10.91 -10.08 -10.57
CA LEU A 24 11.99 -11.03 -10.88
C LEU A 24 12.99 -10.43 -11.86
N THR A 25 12.51 -9.57 -12.77
CA THR A 25 13.34 -8.76 -13.66
C THR A 25 12.79 -7.33 -13.73
N PRO A 26 13.58 -6.32 -14.13
CA PRO A 26 13.12 -4.93 -14.23
C PRO A 26 11.98 -4.70 -15.24
N LYS A 27 11.72 -5.67 -16.13
CA LYS A 27 10.65 -5.59 -17.14
C LYS A 27 9.36 -6.27 -16.67
N ASP A 28 9.40 -7.03 -15.59
CA ASP A 28 8.27 -7.82 -15.12
C ASP A 28 7.47 -7.05 -14.06
N LYS A 29 6.15 -7.26 -14.07
CA LYS A 29 5.30 -6.91 -12.94
C LYS A 29 5.54 -7.89 -11.79
N SER A 30 5.36 -7.43 -10.55
CA SER A 30 5.33 -8.35 -9.41
C SER A 30 4.10 -9.28 -9.51
N CYS A 31 4.13 -10.43 -8.84
CA CYS A 31 2.97 -11.33 -8.83
C CYS A 31 1.72 -10.67 -8.23
N VAL A 32 1.88 -9.72 -7.30
CA VAL A 32 0.77 -8.91 -6.79
C VAL A 32 0.16 -8.05 -7.89
N LEU A 33 0.98 -7.31 -8.64
CA LEU A 33 0.50 -6.43 -9.70
C LEU A 33 -0.10 -7.19 -10.88
N GLN A 34 0.54 -8.29 -11.28
CA GLN A 34 -0.01 -9.18 -12.30
C GLN A 34 -1.36 -9.75 -11.87
N HIS A 35 -1.45 -10.27 -10.64
CA HIS A 35 -2.71 -10.77 -10.10
C HIS A 35 -3.78 -9.67 -10.01
N PHE A 36 -3.39 -8.45 -9.64
CA PHE A 36 -4.27 -7.29 -9.56
C PHE A 36 -4.88 -6.94 -10.93
N ASP A 37 -4.10 -7.02 -12.00
CA ASP A 37 -4.59 -6.75 -13.36
C ASP A 37 -5.54 -7.84 -13.86
N GLU A 38 -5.23 -9.10 -13.54
CA GLU A 38 -6.02 -10.27 -13.95
C GLU A 38 -7.33 -10.40 -13.16
N ASN A 39 -7.37 -9.86 -11.93
CA ASN A 39 -8.50 -10.00 -11.03
C ASN A 39 -9.05 -8.61 -10.69
N MET A 40 -10.24 -8.28 -11.21
CA MET A 40 -10.94 -6.98 -11.00
C MET A 40 -11.36 -6.69 -9.54
N MET A 41 -10.83 -7.44 -8.56
CA MET A 41 -11.16 -7.35 -7.14
C MET A 41 -9.88 -7.11 -6.34
N HIS A 42 -9.86 -6.01 -5.58
CA HIS A 42 -8.62 -5.32 -5.26
C HIS A 42 -8.27 -5.31 -3.76
N LYS A 43 -8.74 -6.27 -2.96
CA LYS A 43 -8.49 -6.25 -1.51
C LYS A 43 -7.25 -7.06 -1.16
N PHE A 44 -6.22 -6.38 -0.71
CA PHE A 44 -4.96 -7.00 -0.27
C PHE A 44 -4.71 -6.73 1.21
N GLU A 45 -4.14 -7.72 1.87
CA GLU A 45 -3.61 -7.62 3.23
C GLU A 45 -2.12 -7.93 3.22
N PHE A 46 -1.38 -7.26 4.10
CA PHE A 46 -0.01 -7.62 4.41
C PHE A 46 0.13 -7.85 5.90
N ARG A 47 1.14 -8.64 6.28
CA ARG A 47 1.45 -8.93 7.67
C ARG A 47 2.59 -8.03 8.11
N LEU A 48 2.37 -7.26 9.17
CA LEU A 48 3.42 -6.50 9.85
C LEU A 48 4.40 -7.44 10.56
N ILE A 49 5.59 -6.95 10.91
CA ILE A 49 6.59 -7.70 11.69
C ILE A 49 5.98 -8.14 13.03
N SER A 50 5.17 -7.30 13.66
CA SER A 50 4.34 -7.64 14.84
C SER A 50 3.35 -8.79 14.64
N GLY A 51 3.17 -9.29 13.42
CA GLY A 51 2.21 -10.35 13.07
C GLY A 51 0.80 -9.87 12.78
N LYS A 52 0.50 -8.58 13.02
CA LYS A 52 -0.80 -7.97 12.72
C LYS A 52 -1.05 -7.96 11.21
N LEU A 53 -2.24 -8.39 10.80
CA LEU A 53 -2.70 -8.24 9.42
C LEU A 53 -3.29 -6.85 9.22
N VAL A 54 -2.90 -6.21 8.11
CA VAL A 54 -3.32 -4.87 7.74
C VAL A 54 -3.89 -4.90 6.33
N THR A 55 -5.07 -4.31 6.14
CA THR A 55 -5.67 -4.13 4.81
C THR A 55 -5.11 -2.87 4.14
N ILE A 56 -4.77 -2.99 2.87
CA ILE A 56 -4.28 -1.88 2.04
C ILE A 56 -5.48 -1.15 1.46
N GLU A 57 -5.86 -0.04 2.08
CA GLU A 57 -7.04 0.75 1.71
C GLU A 57 -6.88 2.23 2.05
N CYS A 58 -7.65 3.08 1.37
CA CYS A 58 -7.73 4.50 1.65
C CYS A 58 -8.32 4.73 3.05
N LEU A 59 -7.65 5.53 3.87
CA LEU A 59 -8.11 5.91 5.21
C LEU A 59 -9.51 6.53 5.18
N SER A 60 -9.81 7.36 4.18
CA SER A 60 -11.04 8.15 4.15
C SER A 60 -12.24 7.42 3.54
N CYS A 61 -12.05 6.70 2.43
CA CYS A 61 -13.17 6.10 1.68
C CYS A 61 -13.10 4.58 1.59
N LYS A 62 -12.09 3.95 2.19
CA LYS A 62 -11.91 2.48 2.19
C LYS A 62 -11.74 1.86 0.80
N SER A 63 -11.48 2.68 -0.21
CA SER A 63 -11.09 2.20 -1.54
C SER A 63 -9.81 1.39 -1.44
N SER A 64 -9.81 0.19 -2.00
CA SER A 64 -8.65 -0.70 -2.05
C SER A 64 -8.00 -0.74 -3.44
N ASN A 65 -8.39 0.19 -4.34
CA ASN A 65 -7.75 0.28 -5.65
C ASN A 65 -6.31 0.77 -5.49
N LEU A 66 -5.36 -0.17 -5.52
CA LEU A 66 -3.95 0.12 -5.28
C LEU A 66 -3.36 1.17 -6.25
N TYR A 67 -3.87 1.26 -7.48
CA TYR A 67 -3.41 2.28 -8.46
C TYR A 67 -3.85 3.70 -8.10
N ASP A 68 -4.88 3.84 -7.27
CA ASP A 68 -5.41 5.13 -6.84
C ASP A 68 -4.89 5.53 -5.45
N LEU A 69 -4.22 4.63 -4.72
CA LEU A 69 -3.67 4.89 -3.40
C LEU A 69 -2.32 5.60 -3.47
N SER A 70 -2.09 6.48 -2.51
CA SER A 70 -0.84 7.20 -2.32
C SER A 70 -0.48 7.19 -0.84
N ILE A 71 0.83 7.24 -0.56
CA ILE A 71 1.35 7.38 0.79
C ILE A 71 1.29 8.87 1.18
N CYS A 72 0.74 9.16 2.35
CA CYS A 72 0.64 10.51 2.90
C CYS A 72 1.22 10.51 4.31
N LYS A 73 2.02 11.52 4.63
CA LYS A 73 2.59 11.73 5.95
C LYS A 73 1.87 12.88 6.64
N PHE A 74 1.23 12.60 7.77
CA PHE A 74 0.54 13.60 8.59
C PHE A 74 1.20 13.67 9.96
N GLY A 75 2.02 14.70 10.17
CA GLY A 75 2.91 14.77 11.32
C GLY A 75 3.88 13.58 11.34
N ASP A 76 3.85 12.79 12.40
CA ASP A 76 4.67 11.58 12.55
C ASP A 76 4.03 10.31 11.97
N LYS A 77 2.84 10.42 11.36
CA LYS A 77 2.05 9.27 10.91
C LYS A 77 2.13 9.09 9.41
N ILE A 78 2.30 7.84 8.96
CA ILE A 78 2.15 7.45 7.56
C ILE A 78 0.79 6.78 7.34
N THR A 79 0.07 7.21 6.32
CA THR A 79 -1.24 6.65 5.95
C THR A 79 -1.37 6.46 4.44
N LEU A 80 -2.37 5.68 4.03
CA LEU A 80 -2.78 5.55 2.64
C LEU A 80 -4.04 6.40 2.38
N ILE A 81 -4.04 7.15 1.30
CA ILE A 81 -5.19 7.95 0.86
C ILE A 81 -5.32 7.83 -0.66
N CYS A 82 -6.55 7.74 -1.17
CA CYS A 82 -6.75 7.71 -2.61
C CYS A 82 -6.70 9.12 -3.21
N ARG A 83 -6.42 9.23 -4.52
CA ARG A 83 -6.31 10.52 -5.22
C ARG A 83 -7.52 11.42 -5.01
N LYS A 84 -8.74 10.87 -5.11
CA LYS A 84 -9.98 11.64 -4.91
C LYS A 84 -10.05 12.26 -3.51
N CYS A 85 -9.79 11.46 -2.48
CA CYS A 85 -9.80 11.93 -1.10
C CYS A 85 -8.64 12.90 -0.84
N ALA A 86 -7.45 12.68 -1.41
CA ALA A 86 -6.33 13.59 -1.29
C ALA A 86 -6.69 15.00 -1.82
N VAL A 87 -7.29 15.08 -3.01
CA VAL A 87 -7.73 16.35 -3.61
C VAL A 87 -8.77 17.04 -2.74
N GLU A 88 -9.80 16.33 -2.29
CA GLU A 88 -10.85 16.87 -1.42
C GLU A 88 -10.26 17.44 -0.12
N LYS A 89 -9.33 16.70 0.49
CA LYS A 89 -8.69 17.06 1.74
C LYS A 89 -7.73 18.25 1.61
N LEU A 90 -7.03 18.37 0.47
CA LEU A 90 -6.23 19.55 0.10
C LEU A 90 -7.11 20.80 -0.08
N GLN A 91 -8.22 20.67 -0.82
CA GLN A 91 -9.16 21.78 -1.06
C GLN A 91 -9.78 22.29 0.24
N ASN A 92 -10.08 21.38 1.17
CA ASN A 92 -10.61 21.70 2.49
C ASN A 92 -9.55 22.15 3.51
N LYS A 93 -8.29 22.35 3.09
CA LYS A 93 -7.15 22.74 3.95
C LYS A 93 -6.92 21.81 5.15
N GLN A 94 -7.36 20.56 5.05
CA GLN A 94 -7.11 19.54 6.08
C GLN A 94 -5.71 18.93 5.93
N PHE A 95 -5.11 19.07 4.75
CA PHE A 95 -3.73 18.70 4.43
C PHE A 95 -3.09 19.83 3.64
N THR A 96 -1.77 19.90 3.71
CA THR A 96 -0.90 20.75 2.90
C THR A 96 -0.18 19.90 1.84
N GLN A 97 0.39 20.54 0.81
CA GLN A 97 1.19 19.80 -0.18
C GLN A 97 2.42 19.11 0.44
N HIS A 98 2.94 19.63 1.56
CA HIS A 98 4.05 19.03 2.29
C HIS A 98 3.69 17.72 2.99
N ASP A 99 2.39 17.47 3.22
CA ASP A 99 1.90 16.24 3.84
C ASP A 99 1.84 15.07 2.83
N PHE A 100 1.97 15.35 1.54
CA PHE A 100 1.96 14.32 0.51
C PHE A 100 3.40 13.93 0.15
N ILE A 101 3.81 12.74 0.61
CA ILE A 101 4.97 12.07 0.02
C ILE A 101 4.50 11.55 -1.33
N VAL A 102 4.69 12.36 -2.38
CA VAL A 102 4.39 11.98 -3.75
C VAL A 102 5.42 10.95 -4.20
N SER A 103 5.28 9.72 -3.72
CA SER A 103 5.70 8.57 -4.50
C SER A 103 4.57 8.32 -5.51
N SER A 104 4.91 8.48 -6.78
CA SER A 104 3.98 8.60 -7.90
C SER A 104 3.55 7.26 -8.48
N SER A 105 3.84 6.14 -7.82
CA SER A 105 3.41 4.85 -8.33
C SER A 105 3.29 3.80 -7.23
N ILE A 106 2.26 2.97 -7.37
CA ILE A 106 2.13 1.68 -6.71
C ILE A 106 3.46 0.92 -6.68
N ASN A 107 4.27 1.04 -7.74
CA ASN A 107 5.58 0.40 -7.84
C ASN A 107 6.51 0.78 -6.68
N ASP A 108 6.47 2.00 -6.15
CA ASP A 108 7.36 2.40 -5.06
C ASP A 108 6.85 1.92 -3.68
N ILE A 109 5.54 1.71 -3.52
CA ILE A 109 4.96 1.04 -2.34
C ILE A 109 5.41 -0.42 -2.30
N PHE A 110 5.75 -0.97 -3.47
CA PHE A 110 5.83 -2.40 -3.71
C PHE A 110 7.14 -2.89 -4.37
N VAL A 111 8.16 -2.04 -4.50
CA VAL A 111 9.51 -2.39 -4.97
C VAL A 111 10.47 -2.13 -3.80
N PRO A 112 11.49 -2.98 -3.57
CA PRO A 112 12.21 -3.01 -2.31
C PRO A 112 13.07 -1.76 -2.10
N SER A 113 12.49 -0.79 -1.42
CA SER A 113 13.17 -0.02 -0.37
C SER A 113 12.49 -0.30 0.97
N THR A 114 12.20 -1.57 1.25
CA THR A 114 11.83 -2.08 2.59
C THR A 114 12.93 -1.89 3.64
N SER A 115 14.04 -1.27 3.28
CA SER A 115 15.08 -0.77 4.17
C SER A 115 14.87 0.67 4.68
N GLN A 116 13.79 1.37 4.27
CA GLN A 116 13.54 2.76 4.69
C GLN A 116 12.25 2.98 5.50
N LEU A 117 11.44 1.95 5.75
CA LEU A 117 10.26 2.10 6.59
C LEU A 117 10.45 1.33 7.88
N ASN A 118 11.06 1.98 8.88
CA ASN A 118 11.10 1.46 10.24
C ASN A 118 9.68 1.34 10.79
N GLU A 119 9.42 0.34 11.65
CA GLU A 119 8.13 0.19 12.36
C GLU A 119 7.68 1.48 13.06
N ALA A 120 8.63 2.34 13.46
CA ALA A 120 8.38 3.64 14.06
C ALA A 120 7.79 4.69 13.10
N GLU A 121 7.92 4.53 11.78
CA GLU A 121 7.36 5.46 10.78
C GLU A 121 6.01 4.98 10.23
N LEU A 122 5.74 3.67 10.32
CA LEU A 122 4.47 3.06 9.91
C LEU A 122 3.56 2.79 11.13
N GLU A 123 3.35 3.79 11.99
CA GLU A 123 2.25 3.74 12.97
C GLU A 123 0.90 3.90 12.25
N PHE A 124 0.45 2.83 11.60
CA PHE A 124 -0.89 2.75 11.04
C PHE A 124 -1.91 2.57 12.17
N HIS A 125 -2.51 3.67 12.61
CA HIS A 125 -3.71 3.62 13.42
C HIS A 125 -4.94 3.38 12.54
N PHE A 126 -5.33 2.11 12.42
CA PHE A 126 -6.66 1.74 11.97
C PHE A 126 -7.64 1.88 13.14
N VAL A 127 -8.65 2.73 12.95
CA VAL A 127 -9.85 2.76 13.78
C VAL A 127 -10.52 1.39 13.66
N SER A 128 -10.80 0.79 14.83
CA SER A 128 -11.50 -0.49 15.01
C SER A 128 -12.95 -0.39 14.56
#